data_AF-A0A9N9NTW4-F1
#
_entry.id   AF-A0A9N9NTW4-F1
#
_cell.length_a   1.000
_cell.length_b   1.000
_cell.length_c   1.000
_cell.angle_alpha   90.00
_cell.angle_beta   90.00
_cell.angle_gamma   90.00
#
_symmetry.space_group_name_H-M   'P 1'
#
loop_
_entity.id
_entity.type
_entity.pdbx_description
1 polymer ?
#
loop_
_entity_poly.entity_id
_entity_poly.type
_entity_poly.pdbx_seq_one_letter_code
_entity_poly.pdbx_strand_id
1 'polypeptide(L)' 'MSSTKHLKIAFIHPDLGIGGAERLVVDAAKGLKSKGHEVVIYTSHHDRQHCFEETKDGTLEVKVRGDTIIPRTFRGSFHM' A
#
# COMPACT_ATOMS: atom_id res chain seq x y z
N MET A 1 16.78 18.67 -20.80
CA MET A 1 15.74 17.97 -20.02
C MET A 1 16.44 17.24 -18.89
N SER A 2 16.12 17.56 -17.63
CA SER A 2 16.72 16.87 -16.47
C SER A 2 16.36 15.39 -16.55
N SER A 3 17.36 14.50 -16.57
CA SER A 3 17.13 13.05 -16.49
C SER A 3 16.54 12.77 -15.10
N THR A 4 15.24 12.59 -15.03
CA THR A 4 14.58 12.16 -13.79
C THR A 4 15.05 10.73 -13.53
N LYS A 5 15.91 10.58 -12.51
CA LYS A 5 16.44 9.29 -12.09
C LYS A 5 15.28 8.31 -11.84
N HIS A 6 15.30 7.16 -12.50
CA HIS A 6 14.38 6.08 -12.19
C HIS A 6 14.69 5.54 -10.78
N LEU A 7 13.66 5.44 -9.94
CA LEU A 7 13.79 5.05 -8.54
C LEU A 7 12.83 3.89 -8.25
N LYS A 8 13.21 3.03 -7.31
CA LYS A 8 12.36 2.02 -6.70
C LYS A 8 11.86 2.56 -5.36
N ILE A 9 10.54 2.68 -5.21
CA ILE A 9 9.92 3.35 -4.06
C ILE A 9 8.91 2.39 -3.42
N ALA A 10 9.02 2.21 -2.10
CA ALA A 10 8.11 1.41 -1.32
C ALA A 10 7.28 2.30 -0.39
N PHE A 11 5.96 2.22 -0.47
CA PHE A 11 5.06 2.74 0.55
C PHE A 11 4.74 1.63 1.55
N ILE A 12 4.68 1.96 2.83
CA ILE A 12 4.27 1.03 3.88
C ILE A 12 3.10 1.66 4.60
N HIS A 13 1.95 0.98 4.61
CA HIS A 13 0.76 1.43 5.32
C HIS A 13 0.08 0.22 5.96
N PRO A 14 -0.27 0.22 7.25
CA PRO A 14 -0.72 -1.00 7.94
C PRO A 14 -2.04 -1.56 7.40
N ASP A 15 -2.93 -0.71 6.86
CA ASP A 15 -4.22 -1.10 6.32
C ASP A 15 -4.52 -0.29 5.05
N LEU A 16 -5.06 -0.92 4.01
CA LEU A 16 -5.51 -0.25 2.77
C LEU A 16 -7.02 -0.42 2.60
N GLY A 17 -7.77 0.21 3.51
CA GLY A 17 -9.21 0.40 3.42
C GLY A 17 -9.59 1.72 2.74
N ILE A 18 -10.72 2.31 3.16
CA ILE A 18 -11.18 3.62 2.70
C ILE A 18 -11.05 4.64 3.84
N GLY A 19 -10.09 5.54 3.68
CA GLY A 19 -9.86 6.64 4.62
C GLY A 19 -8.96 7.72 4.03
N GLY A 20 -8.74 8.78 4.81
CA GLY A 20 -8.00 9.96 4.36
C GLY A 20 -6.48 9.72 4.22
N ALA A 21 -5.89 8.92 5.10
CA ALA A 21 -4.46 8.62 5.07
C ALA A 21 -4.14 7.65 3.92
N GLU A 22 -4.99 6.66 3.74
CA GLU A 22 -5.00 5.69 2.66
C GLU A 22 -5.09 6.42 1.32
N ARG A 23 -5.99 7.40 1.21
CA ARG A 23 -6.11 8.23 0.01
C ARG A 23 -4.82 8.98 -0.31
N LEU A 24 -4.20 9.59 0.70
CA LEU A 24 -2.93 10.30 0.53
C LEU A 24 -1.83 9.37 0.00
N VAL A 25 -1.72 8.16 0.55
CA VAL A 25 -0.76 7.14 0.11
C VAL A 25 -1.03 6.74 -1.35
N VAL A 26 -2.28 6.46 -1.72
CA VAL A 26 -2.66 6.07 -3.07
C VAL A 26 -2.37 7.18 -4.09
N ASP A 27 -2.75 8.42 -3.80
CA ASP A 27 -2.51 9.56 -4.69
C ASP A 27 -1.00 9.82 -4.88
N ALA A 28 -0.21 9.75 -3.80
CA ALA A 28 1.24 9.91 -3.86
C ALA A 28 1.91 8.79 -4.67
N ALA A 29 1.53 7.54 -4.44
CA ALA A 29 2.04 6.38 -5.17
C ALA A 29 1.72 6.47 -6.68
N LYS A 30 0.49 6.86 -7.02
CA LYS A 30 0.05 7.07 -8.40
C LYS A 30 0.83 8.21 -9.08
N GLY A 31 1.04 9.31 -8.37
CA GLY A 31 1.82 10.44 -8.86
C GLY A 31 3.30 10.12 -9.09
N LEU A 32 3.91 9.23 -8.30
CA LEU A 32 5.28 8.77 -8.52
C LEU A 32 5.36 7.77 -9.67
N LYS A 33 4.39 6.87 -9.79
CA LYS A 33 4.32 5.92 -10.91
C LYS A 33 4.13 6.65 -12.25
N SER A 34 3.29 7.69 -12.31
CA SER A 34 3.10 8.49 -13.53
C SER A 34 4.36 9.29 -13.94
N LYS A 35 5.26 9.57 -12.99
CA LYS A 35 6.59 10.14 -13.25
C LYS A 35 7.62 9.10 -13.73
N GLY A 36 7.20 7.85 -13.91
CA GLY A 36 8.06 6.78 -14.42
C GLY A 36 8.91 6.08 -13.36
N HIS A 37 8.57 6.18 -12.08
CA HIS A 37 9.22 5.42 -11.01
C HIS A 37 8.57 4.04 -10.82
N GLU A 38 9.34 3.06 -10.34
CA GLU A 38 8.83 1.77 -9.87
C GLU A 38 8.28 1.95 -8.45
N VAL A 39 6.99 1.69 -8.25
CA VAL A 39 6.29 1.95 -6.98
C VAL A 39 5.54 0.70 -6.54
N VAL A 40 5.74 0.31 -5.28
CA VAL A 40 5.05 -0.81 -4.63
C VAL A 40 4.49 -0.34 -3.28
N ILE A 41 3.26 -0.72 -2.96
CA ILE A 41 2.66 -0.50 -1.64
C ILE A 41 2.66 -1.82 -0.88
N TYR A 42 3.24 -1.83 0.31
CA TYR A 42 3.17 -2.92 1.26
C TYR A 42 2.13 -2.61 2.32
N THR A 43 1.23 -3.56 2.57
CA THR A 43 0.20 -3.44 3.60
C THR A 43 0.03 -4.72 4.39
N SER A 44 -0.48 -4.61 5.63
CA SER A 44 -0.83 -5.78 6.43
C SER A 44 -2.24 -6.27 6.14
N HIS A 45 -3.12 -5.38 5.69
CA HIS A 45 -4.50 -5.71 5.35
C HIS A 45 -4.96 -4.99 4.07
N HIS A 46 -5.75 -5.69 3.25
CA HIS A 46 -6.31 -5.15 2.03
C HIS A 46 -7.58 -5.90 1.64
N ASP A 47 -8.73 -5.33 1.98
CA ASP A 47 -10.03 -5.86 1.59
C ASP A 47 -10.40 -5.37 0.18
N ARG A 48 -10.46 -6.28 -0.79
CA ARG A 48 -10.82 -5.97 -2.18
C ARG A 48 -12.27 -5.50 -2.36
N GLN A 49 -13.15 -5.70 -1.38
CA GLN A 49 -14.52 -5.19 -1.38
C GLN A 49 -14.61 -3.77 -0.83
N HIS A 50 -13.59 -3.31 -0.10
CA HIS A 50 -13.56 -2.02 0.59
C HIS A 50 -12.21 -1.31 0.41
N CYS A 51 -11.81 -1.08 -0.84
CA CYS A 51 -10.57 -0.41 -1.19
C CYS A 51 -10.73 0.54 -2.39
N PHE A 52 -9.71 1.35 -2.64
CA PHE A 52 -9.67 2.19 -3.84
C PHE A 52 -9.45 1.36 -5.11
N GLU A 53 -10.06 1.75 -6.23
CA GLU A 53 -9.95 1.04 -7.51
C GLU A 53 -8.49 0.87 -7.94
N GLU A 54 -7.65 1.89 -7.74
CA GLU A 54 -6.24 1.86 -8.14
C GLU A 54 -5.40 0.79 -7.45
N THR A 55 -5.89 0.29 -6.32
CA THR A 55 -5.22 -0.75 -5.52
C THR A 55 -5.67 -2.17 -5.90
N LYS A 56 -6.73 -2.31 -6.71
CA LYS A 56 -7.27 -3.61 -7.15
C LYS A 56 -7.25 -3.83 -8.68
N ASP A 57 -7.26 -2.76 -9.47
CA ASP A 57 -7.30 -2.80 -10.94
C ASP A 57 -5.92 -3.02 -11.60
N GLY A 58 -4.85 -3.03 -10.79
CA GLY A 58 -3.47 -3.18 -11.26
C GLY A 58 -2.74 -1.86 -11.55
N THR A 59 -3.40 -0.71 -11.32
CA THR A 59 -2.78 0.62 -11.44
C THR A 59 -1.62 0.76 -10.45
N LEU A 60 -1.75 0.25 -9.24
CA LEU A 60 -0.68 0.21 -8.23
C LEU A 60 -0.37 -1.23 -7.85
N GLU A 61 0.92 -1.54 -7.69
CA GLU A 61 1.32 -2.86 -7.18
C GLU A 61 1.16 -2.87 -5.66
N VAL A 62 0.26 -3.72 -5.16
CA VAL A 62 0.01 -3.88 -3.72
C VAL A 62 0.44 -5.27 -3.28
N LYS A 63 1.29 -5.33 -2.25
CA LYS A 63 1.78 -6.57 -1.62
C LYS A 63 1.29 -6.64 -0.19
N VAL A 64 0.36 -7.55 0.07
CA VAL A 64 -0.07 -7.87 1.43
C VAL A 64 1.00 -8.73 2.11
N ARG A 65 1.47 -8.29 3.29
CA ARG A 65 2.51 -8.94 4.10
C ARG A 65 2.19 -8.72 5.57
N GLY A 66 2.32 -9.77 6.39
CA GLY A 66 2.10 -9.67 7.85
C GLY A 66 0.79 -10.28 8.35
N ASP A 67 -0.23 -10.42 7.51
CA ASP A 67 -1.54 -11.01 7.89
C ASP A 67 -1.48 -12.50 8.27
N THR A 68 -0.39 -13.20 7.91
CA THR A 68 -0.27 -14.66 8.04
C THR A 68 0.76 -15.12 9.08
N ILE A 69 1.67 -14.24 9.55
CA ILE A 69 2.82 -14.64 10.38
C ILE A 69 2.61 -14.29 11.86
N ILE A 70 1.83 -13.26 12.18
CA ILE A 70 1.49 -12.93 13.57
C ILE A 70 -0.03 -12.93 13.68
N PRO A 71 -0.65 -13.99 14.24
CA PRO A 71 -2.08 -13.94 14.55
C PRO A 71 -2.33 -12.72 15.46
N ARG A 72 -3.37 -11.92 15.15
CA ARG A 72 -3.81 -10.77 15.99
C ARG A 72 -3.99 -11.12 17.46
N THR A 73 -4.06 -12.40 17.80
CA THR A 73 -4.05 -12.92 19.16
C THR A 73 -3.13 -14.12 19.27
N PHE A 74 -2.03 -13.97 20.01
CA PHE A 74 -1.39 -15.09 20.70
C PHE A 74 -1.84 -15.03 22.16
N ARG A 75 -2.87 -15.79 22.53
CA ARG A 75 -3.43 -15.88 23.91
C ARG A 75 -3.98 -14.58 24.53
N GLY A 76 -4.72 -13.76 23.77
CA GLY A 76 -5.57 -12.71 24.35
C GLY A 76 -4.84 -11.61 25.14
N SER A 77 -3.56 -11.35 24.87
CA SER A 77 -2.79 -10.33 25.58
C SER A 77 -1.77 -9.61 24.70
N PHE A 78 -2.18 -9.08 23.55
CA PHE A 78 -1.51 -7.96 22.88
C PHE A 78 -2.54 -7.25 21.98
N HIS A 79 -3.12 -6.14 22.45
CA HIS A 79 -3.81 -5.20 21.59
C HIS A 79 -2.74 -4.32 20.92
N MET A 80 -2.61 -4.42 19.60
CA MET A 80 -2.01 -3.38 18.77
C MET A 80 -3.06 -2.91 17.77
#